data_AF-A0A7S2HK21-F1
#
_entry.id   AF-A0A7S2HK21-F1
#
_cell.length_a   1.000
_cell.length_b   1.000
_cell.length_c   1.000
_cell.angle_alpha   90.00
_cell.angle_beta   90.00
_cell.angle_gamma   90.00
#
_symmetry.space_group_name_H-M   'P 1'
#
loop_
_entity.id
_entity.type
_entity.pdbx_description
1 polymer ?
#
loop_
_entity_poly.entity_id
_entity_poly.type
_entity_poly.pdbx_seq_one_letter_code
_entity_poly.pdbx_strand_id
1 'polypeptide(L)'
;DPTADASIVNVTGSNAVNVYLGLGLPWTVGAIYWTCTGRTADWENRYRSVADRIPGAAFVVDSSNLGFSVLVFTFACCEALLLLYVRRKFLGAELGGPFVPKIFTAFTFAAMWAGFC
;
A
#
# COMPACT_ATOMS: atom_id res chain seq x y z
N ASP A 1 -5.44 13.81 23.71
CA ASP A 1 -6.45 14.27 22.74
C ASP A 1 -7.80 13.62 22.95
N PRO A 2 -8.90 14.38 22.91
CA PRO A 2 -10.24 13.86 23.13
C PRO A 2 -10.83 13.12 21.91
N THR A 3 -10.13 13.07 20.77
CA THR A 3 -10.62 12.39 19.55
C THR A 3 -9.54 11.49 18.93
N ALA A 4 -9.94 10.31 18.47
CA ALA A 4 -9.05 9.32 17.83
C ALA A 4 -8.58 9.77 16.43
N ASP A 5 -9.21 10.80 15.88
CA ASP A 5 -8.98 11.29 14.52
C ASP A 5 -7.54 11.78 14.31
N ALA A 6 -6.95 12.44 15.31
CA ALA A 6 -5.57 12.92 15.25
C ALA A 6 -4.57 11.76 15.13
N SER A 7 -4.81 10.65 15.85
CA SER A 7 -3.97 9.45 15.76
C SER A 7 -4.14 8.73 14.41
N ILE A 8 -5.36 8.67 13.87
CA ILE A 8 -5.65 8.08 12.55
C ILE A 8 -4.96 8.87 11.44
N VAL A 9 -5.04 10.20 11.48
CA VAL A 9 -4.38 11.09 10.51
C VAL A 9 -2.86 10.95 10.60
N ASN A 10 -2.31 10.86 11.81
CA ASN A 10 -0.87 10.70 11.99
C ASN A 10 -0.34 9.37 11.45
N VAL A 11 -1.02 8.25 11.74
CA VAL A 11 -0.61 6.92 11.23
C VAL A 11 -0.78 6.85 9.71
N THR A 12 -1.90 7.31 9.18
CA THR A 12 -2.17 7.28 7.74
C THR A 12 -1.21 8.19 6.97
N GLY A 13 -0.99 9.41 7.50
CA GLY A 13 -0.10 10.40 6.91
C GLY A 13 1.36 9.95 6.93
N SER A 14 1.86 9.47 8.07
CA SER A 14 3.24 8.99 8.18
C SER A 14 3.51 7.77 7.29
N ASN A 15 2.59 6.82 7.20
CA ASN A 15 2.71 5.68 6.28
C ASN A 15 2.67 6.12 4.81
N ALA A 16 1.77 7.04 4.45
CA ALA A 16 1.71 7.58 3.09
C ALA A 16 3.03 8.27 2.71
N VAL A 17 3.58 9.10 3.60
CA VAL A 17 4.87 9.78 3.39
C VAL A 17 6.01 8.77 3.24
N ASN A 18 6.07 7.73 4.06
CA ASN A 18 7.09 6.69 3.95
C ASN A 18 7.02 5.93 2.61
N VAL A 19 5.82 5.68 2.08
CA VAL A 19 5.67 5.01 0.79
C VAL A 19 6.00 5.96 -0.37
N TYR A 20 5.40 7.15 -0.40
CA TYR A 20 5.56 8.08 -1.52
C TYR A 20 6.95 8.74 -1.56
N LEU A 21 7.45 9.23 -0.42
CA LEU A 21 8.78 9.83 -0.36
C LEU A 21 9.88 8.77 -0.25
N GLY A 22 9.65 7.67 0.46
CA GLY A 22 10.66 6.62 0.65
C GLY A 22 10.88 5.75 -0.59
N LEU A 23 9.81 5.27 -1.22
CA LEU A 23 9.91 4.40 -2.41
C LEU A 23 9.61 5.15 -3.71
N GLY A 24 8.59 6.01 -3.70
CA GLY A 24 8.14 6.71 -4.91
C GLY A 24 9.16 7.70 -5.48
N LEU A 25 9.80 8.52 -4.64
CA LEU A 25 10.78 9.50 -5.11
C LEU A 25 12.02 8.84 -5.75
N PRO A 26 12.72 7.88 -5.10
CA PRO A 26 13.87 7.22 -5.73
C PRO A 26 13.51 6.51 -7.03
N TRP A 27 12.33 5.87 -7.11
CA TRP A 27 11.87 5.21 -8.33
C TRP A 27 11.59 6.21 -9.45
N THR A 28 11.00 7.36 -9.13
CA THR A 28 10.75 8.43 -10.10
C THR A 28 12.08 9.01 -10.61
N VAL A 29 13.03 9.28 -9.72
CA VAL A 29 14.37 9.75 -10.09
C VAL A 29 15.09 8.72 -10.95
N GLY A 30 15.02 7.44 -10.59
CA GLY A 30 15.59 6.34 -11.38
C GLY A 30 14.97 6.22 -12.77
N ALA A 31 13.64 6.33 -12.86
CA ALA A 31 12.93 6.32 -14.14
C ALA A 31 13.37 7.47 -15.05
N ILE A 32 13.45 8.70 -14.52
CA ILE A 32 13.92 9.87 -15.27
C ILE A 32 15.38 9.69 -15.68
N TYR A 33 16.26 9.28 -14.76
CA TYR A 33 17.68 9.07 -15.04
C TYR A 33 17.89 8.13 -16.21
N TRP A 34 17.29 6.94 -16.19
CA TRP A 34 17.46 5.95 -17.27
C TRP A 34 16.78 6.39 -18.57
N THR A 35 15.69 7.16 -18.49
CA THR A 35 15.06 7.77 -19.68
C THR A 35 15.97 8.80 -20.35
N CYS A 36 16.67 9.63 -19.57
CA CYS A 36 17.56 10.66 -20.08
C CYS A 36 18.94 10.13 -20.51
N THR A 37 19.50 9.18 -19.77
CA THR A 37 20.82 8.59 -20.07
C THR A 37 20.77 7.60 -21.23
N GLY A 38 19.65 6.88 -21.40
CA GLY A 38 19.49 5.89 -22.45
C GLY A 38 20.31 4.61 -22.22
N ARG A 39 20.44 3.79 -23.27
CA ARG A 39 21.08 2.46 -23.22
C ARG A 39 22.59 2.59 -23.17
N THR A 40 23.18 2.32 -22.01
CA THR A 40 24.63 2.27 -21.78
C THR A 40 25.13 0.84 -21.68
N ALA A 41 26.43 0.62 -21.91
CA ALA A 41 27.06 -0.70 -21.79
C ALA A 41 26.94 -1.29 -20.37
N ASP A 42 26.94 -0.45 -19.32
CA ASP A 42 26.72 -0.90 -17.94
C ASP A 42 25.27 -1.34 -17.71
N TRP A 43 24.29 -0.58 -18.21
CA TRP A 43 22.87 -0.93 -18.10
C TRP A 43 22.55 -2.25 -18.82
N GLU A 44 23.09 -2.44 -20.02
CA GLU A 44 22.88 -3.64 -20.83
C GLU A 44 23.48 -4.90 -20.18
N ASN A 45 24.65 -4.76 -19.53
CA ASN A 45 25.22 -5.85 -18.76
C ASN A 45 24.41 -6.17 -17.49
N ARG A 46 23.80 -5.16 -16.86
CA ARG A 46 23.01 -5.32 -15.63
C ARG A 46 21.60 -5.87 -15.88
N TYR A 47 20.97 -5.52 -17.00
CA TYR A 47 19.59 -5.90 -17.34
C TYR A 47 19.49 -6.62 -18.68
N ARG A 48 20.38 -7.58 -18.94
CA ARG A 48 20.45 -8.33 -20.22
C ARG A 48 19.10 -8.91 -20.65
N SER A 49 18.35 -9.49 -19.71
CA SER A 49 17.02 -10.08 -19.97
C SER A 49 15.97 -9.08 -20.48
N VAL A 50 16.15 -7.78 -20.17
CA VAL A 50 15.26 -6.70 -20.59
C VAL A 50 15.82 -6.00 -21.83
N ALA A 51 17.14 -5.91 -21.96
CA ALA A 51 17.83 -5.32 -23.10
C ALA A 51 17.49 -6.00 -24.44
N ASP A 52 17.17 -7.29 -24.42
CA ASP A 52 16.70 -8.04 -25.60
C ASP A 52 15.24 -7.74 -25.97
N ARG A 53 14.45 -7.21 -25.03
CA ARG A 53 13.00 -6.96 -25.17
C ARG A 53 12.66 -5.53 -25.55
N ILE A 54 13.54 -4.57 -25.26
CA ILE A 54 13.32 -3.14 -25.54
C ILE A 54 14.51 -2.50 -26.27
N PRO A 55 14.28 -1.57 -27.22
CA PRO A 55 15.34 -0.90 -27.95
C PRO A 55 16.09 0.19 -27.15
N GLY A 56 15.59 0.57 -25.96
CA GLY A 56 16.17 1.64 -25.12
C GLY A 56 16.55 1.16 -23.71
N ALA A 57 16.88 2.11 -22.82
CA ALA A 57 17.01 1.84 -21.39
C ALA A 57 15.72 2.20 -20.66
N ALA A 58 15.43 1.43 -19.61
CA ALA A 58 14.33 1.67 -18.69
C ALA A 58 14.78 1.40 -17.26
N PHE A 59 14.09 2.00 -16.30
CA PHE A 59 14.26 1.65 -14.90
C PHE A 59 13.56 0.32 -14.63
N VAL A 60 14.35 -0.73 -14.37
CA VAL A 60 13.85 -2.10 -14.13
C VAL A 60 13.82 -2.36 -12.64
N VAL A 61 12.67 -2.78 -12.14
CA VAL A 61 12.45 -3.17 -10.73
C VAL A 61 11.71 -4.50 -10.71
N ASP A 62 12.23 -5.46 -9.94
CA ASP A 62 11.58 -6.75 -9.74
C ASP A 62 10.36 -6.60 -8.82
N SER A 63 9.16 -6.67 -9.40
CA SER A 63 7.89 -6.61 -8.68
C SER A 63 7.45 -7.98 -8.12
N SER A 64 8.41 -8.77 -7.61
CA SER A 64 8.27 -10.19 -7.20
C SER A 64 6.85 -10.63 -6.78
N ASN A 65 6.31 -10.09 -5.69
CA ASN A 65 4.95 -10.41 -5.21
C ASN A 65 4.05 -9.18 -5.04
N LEU A 66 4.45 -8.03 -5.58
CA LEU A 66 3.78 -6.75 -5.31
C LEU A 66 2.30 -6.78 -5.75
N GLY A 67 2.01 -7.35 -6.92
CA GLY A 67 0.64 -7.43 -7.44
C GLY A 67 -0.28 -8.29 -6.59
N PHE A 68 0.20 -9.43 -6.08
CA PHE A 68 -0.57 -10.31 -5.20
C PHE A 68 -0.86 -9.63 -3.86
N SER A 69 0.16 -9.00 -3.25
CA SER A 69 -0.01 -8.27 -1.98
C SER A 69 -0.99 -7.11 -2.11
N VAL A 70 -0.93 -6.34 -3.21
CA VAL A 70 -1.87 -5.23 -3.47
C VAL A 70 -3.30 -5.75 -3.62
N LEU A 71 -3.52 -6.86 -4.32
CA LEU A 71 -4.85 -7.45 -4.47
C LEU A 71 -5.45 -7.87 -3.12
N VAL A 72 -4.72 -8.65 -2.33
CA VAL A 72 -5.20 -9.12 -1.02
C VAL A 72 -5.45 -7.95 -0.07
N PHE A 73 -4.56 -6.96 -0.04
CA PHE A 73 -4.75 -5.76 0.76
C PHE A 73 -5.99 -4.96 0.33
N THR A 74 -6.22 -4.82 -0.98
CA THR A 74 -7.40 -4.13 -1.51
C THR A 74 -8.69 -4.82 -1.07
N PHE A 75 -8.76 -6.15 -1.15
CA PHE A 75 -9.91 -6.90 -0.64
C PHE A 75 -10.10 -6.71 0.87
N ALA A 76 -9.03 -6.80 1.66
CA ALA A 76 -9.10 -6.57 3.10
C ALA A 76 -9.59 -5.15 3.44
N CYS A 77 -9.14 -4.13 2.70
CA CYS A 77 -9.62 -2.76 2.84
C CYS A 77 -11.11 -2.63 2.48
N CYS A 78 -11.56 -3.24 1.38
CA CYS A 78 -12.97 -3.21 0.98
C CYS A 78 -13.86 -3.86 2.05
N GLU A 79 -13.48 -5.03 2.56
CA GLU A 79 -14.19 -5.72 3.65
C GLU A 79 -14.25 -4.85 4.92
N ALA A 80 -13.13 -4.24 5.30
CA ALA A 80 -13.08 -3.38 6.48
C ALA A 80 -13.96 -2.13 6.34
N LEU A 81 -13.92 -1.48 5.19
CA LEU A 81 -14.75 -0.30 4.89
C LEU A 81 -16.23 -0.66 4.80
N LEU A 82 -16.57 -1.80 4.21
CA LEU A 82 -17.94 -2.29 4.14
C LEU A 82 -18.49 -2.55 5.54
N LEU A 83 -17.71 -3.22 6.40
CA LEU A 83 -18.09 -3.48 7.78
C LEU A 83 -18.32 -2.16 8.56
N LEU A 84 -17.42 -1.18 8.43
CA LEU A 84 -17.59 0.13 9.05
C LEU A 84 -18.81 0.88 8.50
N TYR A 85 -19.06 0.82 7.20
CA TYR A 85 -20.23 1.42 6.56
C TYR A 85 -21.54 0.81 7.07
N VAL A 86 -21.62 -0.52 7.15
CA VAL A 86 -22.77 -1.25 7.70
C VAL A 86 -22.99 -0.85 9.16
N ARG A 87 -21.93 -0.83 9.98
CA ARG A 87 -22.03 -0.41 11.39
C ARG A 87 -22.52 1.04 11.52
N ARG A 88 -22.04 1.95 10.68
CA ARG A 88 -22.51 3.34 10.65
C ARG A 88 -24.00 3.43 10.33
N LYS A 89 -24.50 2.65 9.36
CA LYS A 89 -25.90 2.66 8.93
C LYS A 89 -26.85 2.05 9.96
N PHE A 90 -26.48 0.92 10.57
CA PHE A 90 -27.38 0.18 11.47
C PHE A 90 -27.27 0.58 12.94
N LEU A 91 -26.06 0.95 13.40
CA LEU A 91 -25.79 1.22 14.82
C LEU A 91 -25.51 2.71 15.09
N GLY A 92 -25.41 3.54 14.04
CA GLY A 92 -25.06 4.97 14.16
C GLY A 92 -23.64 5.22 14.68
N ALA A 93 -22.81 4.19 14.80
CA ALA A 93 -21.48 4.26 15.38
C ALA A 93 -20.46 3.45 14.57
N GLU A 94 -19.29 4.05 14.32
CA GLU A 94 -18.22 3.43 13.51
C GLU A 94 -17.31 2.56 14.38
N LEU A 95 -16.69 3.15 15.41
CA LEU A 95 -15.81 2.46 16.37
C LEU A 95 -16.45 2.29 17.76
N GLY A 96 -17.50 3.06 18.05
CA GLY A 96 -18.29 3.00 19.28
C GLY A 96 -19.55 2.14 19.16
N GLY A 97 -20.40 2.15 20.19
CA GLY A 97 -21.68 1.44 20.20
C GLY A 97 -21.77 0.33 21.26
N PRO A 98 -22.77 -0.56 21.17
CA PRO A 98 -23.02 -1.61 22.16
C PRO A 98 -21.80 -2.53 22.33
N PHE A 99 -21.57 -3.03 23.54
CA PHE A 99 -20.32 -3.72 23.91
C PHE A 99 -20.03 -4.97 23.05
N VAL A 100 -21.07 -5.77 22.77
CA VAL A 100 -20.96 -7.02 21.99
C VAL A 100 -20.52 -6.78 20.54
N PRO A 101 -21.21 -5.97 19.72
CA PRO A 101 -20.80 -5.72 18.33
C PRO A 101 -19.46 -4.98 18.21
N LYS A 102 -19.08 -4.18 19.22
CA LYS A 102 -17.77 -3.54 19.29
C LYS A 102 -16.65 -4.58 19.43
N ILE A 103 -16.78 -5.55 20.34
CA ILE A 103 -15.78 -6.61 20.54
C ILE A 103 -15.65 -7.50 19.31
N PHE A 104 -16.78 -7.91 18.71
CA PHE A 104 -16.75 -8.77 17.52
C PHE A 104 -15.98 -8.11 16.38
N THR A 105 -16.25 -6.83 16.10
CA THR A 105 -15.54 -6.08 15.05
C THR A 105 -14.06 -5.88 15.37
N ALA A 106 -13.72 -5.61 16.63
CA ALA A 106 -12.32 -5.48 17.05
C ALA A 106 -11.57 -6.79 16.84
N PHE A 107 -12.20 -7.94 17.14
CA PHE A 107 -11.65 -9.25 16.88
C PHE A 107 -11.47 -9.51 15.37
N THR A 108 -12.45 -9.17 14.53
CA THR A 108 -12.33 -9.30 13.07
C THR A 108 -11.14 -8.52 12.53
N PHE A 109 -10.95 -7.26 12.95
CA PHE A 109 -9.79 -6.47 12.53
C PHE A 109 -8.46 -7.01 13.08
N ALA A 110 -8.44 -7.50 14.32
CA ALA A 110 -7.26 -8.14 14.88
C ALA A 110 -6.90 -9.45 14.16
N ALA A 111 -7.88 -10.23 13.74
CA ALA A 111 -7.70 -11.46 12.96
C ALA A 111 -7.21 -11.15 11.54
N MET A 112 -7.76 -10.13 10.88
CA MET A 112 -7.27 -9.65 9.58
C MET A 112 -5.83 -9.17 9.68
N TRP A 113 -5.48 -8.47 10.76
CA TRP A 113 -4.10 -8.04 11.02
C TRP A 113 -3.18 -9.25 11.23
N ALA A 114 -3.54 -10.21 12.08
CA ALA A 114 -2.72 -11.39 12.36
C ALA A 114 -2.57 -12.32 11.15
N GLY A 115 -3.53 -12.35 10.24
CA GLY A 115 -3.47 -13.15 9.01
C GLY A 115 -2.66 -12.51 7.87
N PHE A 116 -2.37 -11.21 7.94
CA PHE A 116 -1.68 -10.46 6.87
C PHE A 116 -0.34 -9.84 7.32
N CYS A 117 -0.06 -9.80 8.63
CA CYS A 117 1.26 -9.47 9.16
C CYS A 117 2.29 -10.58 8.98
#